data_AF-A0A354PIA9-F1
#
_entry.id   AF-A0A354PIA9-F1
#
_cell.length_a   1.000
_cell.length_b   1.000
_cell.length_c   1.000
_cell.angle_alpha   90.00
_cell.angle_beta   90.00
_cell.angle_gamma   90.00
#
_symmetry.space_group_name_H-M   'P 1'
#
loop_
_entity.id
_entity.type
_entity.pdbx_description
1 polymer ?
#
loop_
_entity_poly.entity_id
_entity_poly.type
_entity_poly.pdbx_seq_one_letter_code
_entity_poly.pdbx_strand_id
1 'polypeptide(L)'
;MLVSWKWLSRYVDLPMPLAELESRLALSGLNHESTEPVGDDFVIDLEVTSNRGDCLGHIGIAREISVLYNLALRTPIVDLPGTGGDASLMTSVQNDFSEACPRYTARLIRGVKVGPSPEWLAGPLKTIGVNSINNVVDATNYVMFECGQPLHAFDFDKLNGNRIMVRPAAAGESIAAIDHRNYMLDPSMCVIADATRPVAIAGVMGGAETEVTESTKNLLIEAAVFTPLSVRRTARKLKLFSPSSFRFERRVDWAMVDWASRRVCEIITGTGGGEVVGGAIDTAAEIAKPHPVVLRFSQLKRILGIDIDRDEVLRILAALGCEAGDELADRVSLRTPSWRHDLTREVDLIEEVARVHGYEKIPEDHPITV
;
A
#
# COMPACT_ATOMS: atom_id res chain seq x y z
N MET A 1 -0.04 -2.69 13.54
CA MET A 1 0.76 -2.90 12.31
C MET A 1 2.15 -3.21 12.80
N LEU A 2 2.63 -4.43 12.54
CA LEU A 2 3.95 -4.85 12.98
C LEU A 2 5.02 -4.33 12.04
N VAL A 3 6.02 -3.66 12.61
CA VAL A 3 7.09 -3.01 11.86
C VAL A 3 8.43 -3.43 12.44
N SER A 4 9.34 -3.91 11.59
CA SER A 4 10.71 -4.28 11.96
C SER A 4 11.61 -3.04 12.00
N TRP A 5 12.35 -2.85 13.09
CA TRP A 5 13.34 -1.78 13.23
C TRP A 5 14.43 -1.88 12.15
N LYS A 6 14.99 -3.07 11.93
CA LYS A 6 15.98 -3.29 10.87
C LYS A 6 15.43 -3.11 9.46
N TRP A 7 14.15 -3.37 9.25
CA TRP A 7 13.53 -3.13 7.94
C TRP A 7 13.31 -1.62 7.74
N LEU A 8 12.85 -0.90 8.77
CA LEU A 8 12.75 0.57 8.73
C LEU A 8 14.10 1.23 8.42
N SER A 9 15.19 0.75 9.02
CA SER A 9 16.52 1.34 8.83
C SER A 9 17.02 1.30 7.38
N ARG A 10 16.44 0.44 6.53
CA ARG A 10 16.72 0.41 5.09
C ARG A 10 16.22 1.69 4.40
N TYR A 11 15.12 2.27 4.87
CA TYR A 11 14.48 3.43 4.25
C TYR A 11 14.78 4.76 4.95
N VAL A 12 15.12 4.76 6.24
CA VAL A 12 15.45 5.98 6.97
C VAL A 12 16.52 5.67 8.03
N ASP A 13 17.45 6.59 8.26
CA ASP A 13 18.40 6.42 9.37
C ASP A 13 17.66 6.53 10.70
N LEU A 14 18.03 5.69 11.68
CA LEU A 14 17.42 5.67 13.01
C LEU A 14 18.47 6.00 14.07
N PRO A 15 18.95 7.26 14.15
CA PRO A 15 19.98 7.67 15.11
C PRO A 15 19.46 7.80 16.55
N MET A 16 18.15 7.88 16.73
CA MET A 16 17.49 8.02 18.01
C MET A 16 17.37 6.67 18.75
N PRO A 17 17.29 6.67 20.08
CA PRO A 17 16.93 5.48 20.85
C PRO A 17 15.51 4.97 20.51
N LEU A 18 15.30 3.66 20.61
CA LEU A 18 14.02 3.01 20.35
C LEU A 18 12.85 3.61 21.16
N ALA A 19 13.03 3.79 22.47
CA ALA A 19 12.00 4.37 23.34
C ALA A 19 11.63 5.82 22.97
N GLU A 20 12.59 6.59 22.43
CA GLU A 20 12.32 7.95 21.95
C GLU A 20 11.45 7.91 20.69
N LEU A 21 11.76 7.00 19.76
CA LEU A 21 10.97 6.80 18.56
C LEU A 21 9.54 6.37 18.88
N GLU A 22 9.37 5.40 19.78
CA GLU A 22 8.04 4.90 20.22
C GLU A 22 7.17 6.04 20.76
N SER A 23 7.73 6.84 21.66
CA SER A 23 7.05 8.01 22.23
C SER A 23 6.69 9.04 21.16
N ARG A 24 7.62 9.33 20.24
CA ARG A 24 7.39 10.33 19.18
C ARG A 24 6.35 9.86 18.16
N LEU A 25 6.31 8.58 17.81
CA LEU A 25 5.28 8.00 16.95
C LEU A 25 3.90 8.06 17.62
N ALA A 26 3.81 7.73 18.92
CA ALA A 26 2.56 7.82 19.67
C ALA A 26 2.00 9.24 19.72
N LEU A 27 2.84 10.23 20.03
CA LEU A 27 2.46 11.66 20.05
C LEU A 27 2.10 12.22 18.67
N SER A 28 2.47 11.51 17.61
CA SER A 28 2.23 11.91 16.22
C SER A 28 1.19 11.02 15.54
N GLY A 29 0.30 10.37 16.30
CA GLY A 29 -0.89 9.69 15.78
C GLY A 29 -0.67 8.25 15.31
N LEU A 30 0.47 7.65 15.64
CA LEU A 30 0.74 6.22 15.49
C LEU A 30 0.96 5.61 16.87
N ASN A 31 -0.12 5.29 17.56
CA ASN A 31 -0.05 4.80 18.94
C ASN A 31 0.84 3.55 19.02
N HIS A 32 1.76 3.56 19.96
CA HIS A 32 2.59 2.41 20.28
C HIS A 32 1.79 1.44 21.15
N GLU A 33 1.62 0.21 20.67
CA GLU A 33 0.91 -0.86 21.41
C GLU A 33 1.90 -1.73 22.19
N SER A 34 2.96 -2.19 21.52
CA SER A 34 4.01 -3.00 22.13
C SER A 34 5.30 -2.97 21.32
N THR A 35 6.39 -3.36 21.96
CA THR A 35 7.65 -3.66 21.30
C THR A 35 8.22 -4.97 21.83
N GLU A 36 8.56 -5.88 20.93
CA GLU A 36 9.08 -7.20 21.27
C GLU A 36 10.42 -7.45 20.56
N PRO A 37 11.44 -7.97 21.27
CA PRO A 37 12.68 -8.42 20.63
C PRO A 37 12.41 -9.72 19.87
N VAL A 38 12.79 -9.76 18.59
CA VAL A 38 12.69 -10.95 17.74
C VAL A 38 14.06 -11.22 17.14
N GLY A 39 14.77 -12.21 17.69
CA GLY A 39 16.16 -12.46 17.35
C GLY A 39 17.05 -11.30 17.77
N ASP A 40 17.69 -10.65 16.79
CA ASP A 40 18.54 -9.47 16.97
C ASP A 40 17.90 -8.19 16.40
N ASP A 41 16.58 -8.20 16.24
CA ASP A 41 15.75 -7.09 15.77
C ASP A 41 14.66 -6.73 16.81
N PHE A 42 14.00 -5.60 16.61
CA PHE A 42 12.83 -5.17 17.37
C PHE A 42 11.62 -5.07 16.46
N VAL A 43 10.50 -5.64 16.91
CA VAL A 43 9.19 -5.50 16.26
C VAL A 43 8.37 -4.53 17.08
N ILE A 44 7.95 -3.45 16.44
CA ILE A 44 7.11 -2.41 17.02
C ILE A 44 5.69 -2.64 16.49
N ASP A 45 4.71 -2.80 17.38
CA ASP A 45 3.30 -2.81 17.00
C ASP A 45 2.72 -1.40 17.12
N LEU A 46 2.29 -0.87 15.98
CA LEU A 46 1.68 0.46 15.88
C LEU A 46 0.19 0.35 15.57
N GLU A 47 -0.65 0.99 16.37
CA GLU A 47 -2.06 1.16 16.04
C GLU A 47 -2.19 2.17 14.89
N VAL A 48 -2.67 1.70 13.73
CA VAL A 48 -2.89 2.56 12.56
C VAL A 48 -4.38 2.88 12.45
N THR A 49 -4.71 4.15 12.69
CA THR A 49 -6.07 4.68 12.58
C THR A 49 -6.60 4.60 11.14
N SER A 50 -7.92 4.66 10.96
CA SER A 50 -8.56 4.41 9.65
C SER A 50 -8.19 5.41 8.56
N ASN A 51 -7.78 6.63 8.92
CA ASN A 51 -7.33 7.66 7.97
C ASN A 51 -5.87 7.49 7.54
N ARG A 52 -5.07 6.69 8.27
CA ARG A 52 -3.63 6.52 8.05
C ARG A 52 -3.28 5.26 7.27
N GLY A 53 -4.04 4.97 6.20
CA GLY A 53 -3.77 3.83 5.32
C GLY A 53 -2.37 3.84 4.71
N ASP A 54 -1.78 5.03 4.55
CA ASP A 54 -0.41 5.25 4.12
C ASP A 54 0.64 4.56 5.02
N CYS A 55 0.33 4.38 6.30
CA CYS A 55 1.19 3.75 7.30
C CYS A 55 1.09 2.22 7.36
N LEU A 56 0.35 1.57 6.45
CA LEU A 56 0.24 0.11 6.37
C LEU A 56 1.36 -0.59 5.59
N GLY A 57 2.52 0.07 5.51
CA GLY A 57 3.77 -0.45 4.98
C GLY A 57 4.97 0.26 5.60
N HIS A 58 6.13 -0.39 5.58
CA HIS A 58 7.36 0.11 6.19
C HIS A 58 7.81 1.46 5.60
N ILE A 59 7.63 1.68 4.28
CA ILE A 59 7.94 2.97 3.63
C ILE A 59 7.05 4.10 4.18
N GLY A 60 5.77 3.81 4.46
CA GLY A 60 4.85 4.79 5.04
C GLY A 60 5.27 5.24 6.44
N ILE A 61 5.64 4.27 7.28
CA ILE A 61 6.17 4.54 8.61
C ILE A 61 7.53 5.25 8.54
N ALA A 62 8.44 4.79 7.67
CA ALA A 62 9.73 5.45 7.47
C ALA A 62 9.58 6.90 6.99
N ARG A 63 8.55 7.20 6.18
CA ARG A 63 8.20 8.57 5.78
C ARG A 63 7.79 9.42 6.97
N GLU A 64 6.95 8.91 7.86
CA GLU A 64 6.60 9.61 9.11
C GLU A 64 7.83 9.92 9.96
N ILE A 65 8.70 8.93 10.16
CA ILE A 65 9.96 9.10 10.91
C ILE A 65 10.84 10.17 10.24
N SER A 66 10.97 10.12 8.92
CA SER A 66 11.72 11.09 8.13
C SER A 66 11.22 12.52 8.37
N VAL A 67 9.90 12.74 8.42
CA VAL A 67 9.32 14.06 8.72
C VAL A 67 9.57 14.48 10.16
N LEU A 68 9.32 13.59 11.13
CA LEU A 68 9.41 13.90 12.55
C LEU A 68 10.84 14.25 13.00
N TYR A 69 11.84 13.64 12.37
CA TYR A 69 13.26 13.82 12.71
C TYR A 69 14.04 14.62 11.65
N ASN A 70 13.38 15.11 10.60
CA ASN A 70 14.00 15.81 9.48
C ASN A 70 15.17 15.02 8.85
N LEU A 71 14.92 13.73 8.59
CA LEU A 71 15.89 12.78 8.04
C LEU A 71 15.60 12.49 6.57
N ALA A 72 16.61 12.05 5.82
CA ALA A 72 16.42 11.66 4.43
C ALA A 72 15.67 10.31 4.31
N LEU A 73 14.60 10.29 3.52
CA LEU A 73 13.92 9.06 3.13
C LEU A 73 14.61 8.45 1.90
N ARG A 74 14.84 7.14 1.94
CA ARG A 74 15.37 6.32 0.85
C ARG A 74 14.25 5.41 0.37
N THR A 75 13.85 5.53 -0.89
CA THR A 75 12.93 4.59 -1.54
C THR A 75 13.69 3.86 -2.65
N PRO A 76 13.57 2.52 -2.76
CA PRO A 76 14.25 1.77 -3.82
C PRO A 76 13.87 2.29 -5.21
N ILE A 77 14.90 2.59 -6.01
CA ILE A 77 14.73 2.81 -7.45
C ILE A 77 14.59 1.42 -8.08
N VAL A 78 13.47 1.19 -8.76
CA VAL A 78 13.22 -0.08 -9.45
C VAL A 78 13.50 0.12 -10.93
N ASP A 79 14.64 -0.39 -11.38
CA ASP A 79 15.02 -0.42 -12.78
C ASP A 79 14.78 -1.82 -13.34
N LEU A 80 13.68 -1.97 -14.08
CA LEU A 80 13.23 -3.26 -14.57
C LEU A 80 12.78 -3.13 -16.04
N PRO A 81 13.74 -3.10 -16.98
CA PRO A 81 13.42 -3.10 -18.39
C PRO A 81 12.81 -4.46 -18.75
N GLY A 82 11.63 -4.45 -19.36
CA GLY A 82 11.05 -5.70 -19.85
C GLY A 82 11.70 -6.15 -21.15
N THR A 83 11.75 -7.46 -21.35
CA THR A 83 12.37 -8.13 -22.50
C THR A 83 11.35 -8.99 -23.25
N GLY A 84 11.71 -9.48 -24.45
CA GLY A 84 10.98 -10.58 -25.08
C GLY A 84 9.56 -10.27 -25.58
N GLY A 85 9.21 -9.00 -25.81
CA GLY A 85 7.97 -8.56 -26.46
C GLY A 85 7.14 -7.57 -25.63
N ASP A 86 5.83 -7.51 -25.91
CA ASP A 86 4.84 -6.74 -25.14
C ASP A 86 3.81 -7.69 -24.51
N ALA A 87 3.56 -7.54 -23.22
CA ALA A 87 2.57 -8.30 -22.48
C ALA A 87 1.17 -8.22 -23.12
N SER A 88 0.81 -7.08 -23.74
CA SER A 88 -0.48 -6.90 -24.41
C SER A 88 -0.69 -7.82 -25.62
N LEU A 89 0.37 -8.43 -26.14
CA LEU A 89 0.30 -9.40 -27.23
C LEU A 89 0.14 -10.85 -26.72
N MET A 90 0.34 -11.08 -25.41
CA MET A 90 0.31 -12.40 -24.80
C MET A 90 -0.88 -12.61 -23.86
N THR A 91 -1.40 -11.51 -23.30
CA THR A 91 -2.54 -11.53 -22.39
C THR A 91 -3.38 -10.27 -22.55
N SER A 92 -4.57 -10.28 -21.95
CA SER A 92 -5.50 -9.15 -21.95
C SER A 92 -6.16 -9.00 -20.57
N VAL A 93 -6.48 -7.76 -20.20
CA VAL A 93 -7.31 -7.45 -19.04
C VAL A 93 -8.53 -6.69 -19.52
N GLN A 94 -9.72 -7.23 -19.27
CA GLN A 94 -10.98 -6.54 -19.45
C GLN A 94 -11.51 -6.15 -18.07
N ASN A 95 -11.80 -4.87 -17.85
CA ASN A 95 -12.35 -4.36 -16.60
C ASN A 95 -13.76 -3.83 -16.81
N ASP A 96 -14.75 -4.67 -16.55
CA ASP A 96 -16.18 -4.36 -16.68
C ASP A 96 -16.78 -3.87 -15.36
N PHE A 97 -15.97 -3.64 -14.32
CA PHE A 97 -16.44 -3.23 -13.00
C PHE A 97 -15.58 -2.13 -12.36
N SER A 98 -15.36 -1.05 -13.09
CA SER A 98 -14.54 0.09 -12.65
C SER A 98 -15.00 0.71 -11.32
N GLU A 99 -16.29 0.66 -11.00
CA GLU A 99 -16.83 1.14 -9.71
C GLU A 99 -16.26 0.37 -8.50
N ALA A 100 -15.97 -0.92 -8.67
CA ALA A 100 -15.39 -1.77 -7.63
C ALA A 100 -13.86 -1.85 -7.75
N CYS A 101 -13.33 -1.79 -8.97
CA CYS A 101 -11.91 -1.84 -9.28
C CYS A 101 -11.56 -0.76 -10.28
N PRO A 102 -11.29 0.50 -9.86
CA PRO A 102 -11.13 1.55 -10.84
C PRO A 102 -9.76 1.49 -11.54
N ARG A 103 -8.79 0.68 -11.05
CA ARG A 103 -7.55 0.35 -11.75
C ARG A 103 -7.09 -1.06 -11.46
N TYR A 104 -6.68 -1.72 -12.52
CA TYR A 104 -6.07 -3.04 -12.50
C TYR A 104 -4.87 -3.04 -13.44
N THR A 105 -3.73 -3.52 -12.96
CA THR A 105 -2.52 -3.70 -13.76
C THR A 105 -2.09 -5.16 -13.80
N ALA A 106 -1.53 -5.58 -14.93
CA ALA A 106 -0.99 -6.92 -15.12
C ALA A 106 0.41 -6.88 -15.77
N ARG A 107 1.35 -7.60 -15.18
CA ARG A 107 2.70 -7.85 -15.73
C ARG A 107 2.94 -9.34 -15.89
N LEU A 108 3.63 -9.74 -16.95
CA LEU A 108 3.92 -11.14 -17.24
C LEU A 108 5.41 -11.42 -16.95
N ILE A 109 5.68 -12.47 -16.18
CA ILE A 109 7.02 -13.03 -15.96
C ILE A 109 7.06 -14.42 -16.59
N ARG A 110 8.11 -14.74 -17.35
CA ARG A 110 8.29 -16.06 -17.98
C ARG A 110 9.54 -16.76 -17.48
N GLY A 111 9.46 -18.08 -17.38
CA GLY A 111 10.60 -18.93 -17.04
C GLY A 111 11.14 -18.75 -15.62
N VAL A 112 10.29 -18.35 -14.67
CA VAL A 112 10.67 -18.29 -13.25
C VAL A 112 10.85 -19.69 -12.68
N LYS A 113 11.77 -19.84 -11.73
CA LYS A 113 11.89 -21.03 -10.88
C LYS A 113 11.31 -20.72 -9.51
N VAL A 114 10.19 -21.36 -9.18
CA VAL A 114 9.61 -21.29 -7.84
C VAL A 114 10.42 -22.17 -6.88
N GLY A 115 10.70 -21.66 -5.69
CA GLY A 115 11.43 -22.39 -4.66
C GLY A 115 11.52 -21.62 -3.34
N PRO A 116 12.30 -22.12 -2.37
CA PRO A 116 12.46 -21.46 -1.08
C PRO A 116 13.00 -20.04 -1.21
N SER A 117 12.49 -19.13 -0.39
CA SER A 117 12.96 -17.75 -0.34
C SER A 117 14.36 -17.65 0.28
N PRO A 118 15.23 -16.78 -0.24
CA PRO A 118 16.50 -16.48 0.44
C PRO A 118 16.26 -15.73 1.75
N GLU A 119 17.22 -15.83 2.68
CA GLU A 119 17.09 -15.27 4.04
C GLU A 119 16.79 -13.76 4.05
N TRP A 120 17.34 -13.00 3.10
CA TRP A 120 17.09 -11.55 3.04
C TRP A 120 15.63 -11.18 2.78
N LEU A 121 14.87 -12.10 2.15
CA LEU A 121 13.44 -11.96 1.83
C LEU A 121 12.57 -12.59 2.92
N ALA A 122 12.89 -13.82 3.33
CA ALA A 122 12.13 -14.57 4.34
C ALA A 122 12.29 -14.00 5.75
N GLY A 123 13.49 -13.55 6.12
CA GLY A 123 13.83 -13.07 7.45
C GLY A 123 12.94 -11.91 7.90
N PRO A 124 12.85 -10.78 7.16
CA PRO A 124 12.00 -9.65 7.54
C PRO A 124 10.52 -10.01 7.67
N LEU A 125 10.00 -10.90 6.81
CA LEU A 125 8.62 -11.39 6.89
C LEU A 125 8.39 -12.19 8.18
N LYS A 126 9.31 -13.10 8.50
CA LYS A 126 9.25 -13.88 9.73
C LYS A 126 9.29 -12.99 10.98
N THR A 127 10.10 -11.93 10.96
CA THR A 127 10.19 -10.97 12.06
C THR A 127 8.82 -10.36 12.38
N ILE A 128 8.02 -10.03 11.36
CA ILE A 128 6.66 -9.50 11.53
C ILE A 128 5.57 -10.58 11.60
N GLY A 129 5.94 -11.84 11.86
CA GLY A 129 5.01 -12.95 12.06
C GLY A 129 4.42 -13.57 10.79
N VAL A 130 4.98 -13.27 9.61
CA VAL A 130 4.55 -13.87 8.33
C VAL A 130 5.42 -15.09 8.01
N ASN A 131 4.78 -16.25 7.87
CA ASN A 131 5.47 -17.48 7.49
C ASN A 131 5.92 -17.42 6.02
N SER A 132 7.17 -17.79 5.76
CA SER A 132 7.72 -17.96 4.42
C SER A 132 7.10 -19.19 3.74
N ILE A 133 6.73 -19.05 2.47
CA ILE A 133 6.13 -20.12 1.65
C ILE A 133 7.06 -20.44 0.48
N ASN A 134 7.26 -19.48 -0.41
CA ASN A 134 8.17 -19.58 -1.55
C ASN A 134 8.54 -18.17 -2.04
N ASN A 135 9.57 -18.08 -2.88
CA ASN A 135 10.11 -16.83 -3.40
C ASN A 135 9.08 -15.92 -4.09
N VAL A 136 8.03 -16.48 -4.70
CA VAL A 136 6.98 -15.68 -5.37
C VAL A 136 5.97 -15.13 -4.37
N VAL A 137 5.42 -16.00 -3.51
CA VAL A 137 4.44 -15.61 -2.48
C VAL A 137 5.07 -14.64 -1.49
N ASP A 138 6.30 -14.91 -1.08
CA ASP A 138 7.03 -14.05 -0.16
C ASP A 138 7.38 -12.71 -0.80
N ALA A 139 7.68 -12.66 -2.11
CA ALA A 139 7.86 -11.38 -2.79
C ALA A 139 6.58 -10.53 -2.76
N THR A 140 5.41 -11.12 -3.03
CA THR A 140 4.13 -10.38 -2.97
C THR A 140 3.83 -9.88 -1.55
N ASN A 141 4.05 -10.71 -0.53
CA ASN A 141 3.92 -10.30 0.87
C ASN A 141 4.93 -9.23 1.25
N TYR A 142 6.20 -9.39 0.85
CA TYR A 142 7.27 -8.44 1.15
C TYR A 142 6.94 -7.06 0.61
N VAL A 143 6.53 -6.96 -0.66
CA VAL A 143 6.18 -5.67 -1.26
C VAL A 143 4.92 -5.08 -0.63
N MET A 144 3.93 -5.91 -0.28
CA MET A 144 2.75 -5.46 0.46
C MET A 144 3.10 -4.87 1.82
N PHE A 145 4.02 -5.48 2.57
CA PHE A 145 4.49 -4.95 3.86
C PHE A 145 5.55 -3.84 3.69
N GLU A 146 6.23 -3.76 2.55
CA GLU A 146 7.18 -2.69 2.21
C GLU A 146 6.43 -1.38 1.95
N CYS A 147 5.38 -1.40 1.12
CA CYS A 147 4.74 -0.19 0.61
C CYS A 147 3.23 -0.08 0.84
N GLY A 148 2.59 -1.12 1.38
CA GLY A 148 1.14 -1.11 1.66
C GLY A 148 0.25 -1.51 0.49
N GLN A 149 0.80 -1.82 -0.69
CA GLN A 149 0.05 -2.30 -1.86
C GLN A 149 -0.08 -3.82 -1.85
N PRO A 150 -1.28 -4.40 -1.70
CA PRO A 150 -1.46 -5.84 -1.90
C PRO A 150 -1.25 -6.22 -3.37
N LEU A 151 -0.56 -7.33 -3.60
CA LEU A 151 -0.32 -7.89 -4.94
C LEU A 151 -0.76 -9.36 -4.97
N HIS A 152 -1.01 -9.86 -6.16
CA HIS A 152 -1.27 -11.28 -6.37
C HIS A 152 -0.44 -11.81 -7.54
N ALA A 153 -0.04 -13.07 -7.47
CA ALA A 153 0.63 -13.76 -8.56
C ALA A 153 -0.21 -14.97 -8.95
N PHE A 154 -0.68 -14.99 -10.19
CA PHE A 154 -1.35 -16.15 -10.76
C PHE A 154 -0.33 -17.02 -11.49
N ASP A 155 -0.49 -18.33 -11.41
CA ASP A 155 0.12 -19.22 -12.39
C ASP A 155 -0.53 -18.96 -13.76
N PHE A 156 0.24 -18.31 -14.65
CA PHE A 156 -0.26 -17.87 -15.95
C PHE A 156 -0.72 -19.05 -16.81
N ASP A 157 -0.07 -20.21 -16.68
CA ASP A 157 -0.39 -21.40 -17.46
C ASP A 157 -1.70 -22.06 -17.01
N LYS A 158 -2.25 -21.67 -15.84
CA LYS A 158 -3.55 -22.12 -15.32
C LYS A 158 -4.71 -21.16 -15.63
N LEU A 159 -4.45 -20.01 -16.25
CA LEU A 159 -5.47 -19.03 -16.63
C LEU A 159 -6.09 -19.40 -17.98
N ASN A 160 -7.38 -19.75 -18.00
CA ASN A 160 -8.04 -20.10 -19.25
C ASN A 160 -8.14 -18.90 -20.19
N GLY A 161 -7.72 -19.11 -21.44
CA GLY A 161 -7.77 -18.10 -22.49
C GLY A 161 -6.74 -16.98 -22.32
N ASN A 162 -5.75 -17.13 -21.43
CA ASN A 162 -4.67 -16.16 -21.20
C ASN A 162 -5.20 -14.73 -21.02
N ARG A 163 -6.26 -14.57 -20.23
CA ARG A 163 -6.92 -13.28 -20.00
C ARG A 163 -7.42 -13.16 -18.58
N ILE A 164 -7.59 -11.92 -18.17
CA ILE A 164 -8.27 -11.54 -16.93
C ILE A 164 -9.52 -10.73 -17.26
N MET A 165 -10.59 -11.00 -16.50
CA MET A 165 -11.82 -10.23 -16.49
C MET A 165 -12.08 -9.77 -15.05
N VAL A 166 -12.10 -8.47 -14.84
CA VAL A 166 -12.56 -7.85 -13.60
C VAL A 166 -14.04 -7.56 -13.77
N ARG A 167 -14.90 -8.28 -13.03
CA ARG A 167 -16.35 -8.22 -13.21
C ARG A 167 -17.10 -8.48 -11.91
N PRO A 168 -18.42 -8.19 -11.83
CA PRO A 168 -19.26 -8.72 -10.78
C PRO A 168 -19.32 -10.25 -10.83
N ALA A 169 -19.47 -10.90 -9.67
CA ALA A 169 -19.75 -12.33 -9.63
C ALA A 169 -21.14 -12.63 -10.22
N ALA A 170 -21.30 -13.80 -10.83
CA ALA A 170 -22.63 -14.29 -11.19
C ALA A 170 -23.39 -14.75 -9.94
N ALA A 171 -24.72 -14.72 -9.98
CA ALA A 171 -25.54 -15.18 -8.87
C ALA A 171 -25.32 -16.69 -8.63
N GLY A 172 -24.88 -17.06 -7.43
CA GLY A 172 -24.60 -18.45 -7.07
C GLY A 172 -23.29 -18.99 -7.65
N GLU A 173 -22.43 -18.12 -8.21
CA GLU A 173 -21.08 -18.48 -8.60
C GLU A 173 -20.28 -18.92 -7.35
N SER A 174 -19.39 -19.89 -7.49
CA SER A 174 -18.60 -20.40 -6.37
C SER A 174 -17.11 -20.38 -6.69
N ILE A 175 -16.28 -20.17 -5.67
CA ILE A 175 -14.82 -20.25 -5.78
C ILE A 175 -14.23 -21.04 -4.62
N ALA A 176 -13.29 -21.92 -4.94
CA ALA A 176 -12.39 -22.54 -3.96
C ALA A 176 -11.21 -21.58 -3.72
N ALA A 177 -11.10 -21.03 -2.51
CA ALA A 177 -10.01 -20.13 -2.15
C ALA A 177 -8.78 -20.91 -1.64
N ILE A 178 -7.64 -20.23 -1.56
CA ILE A 178 -6.37 -20.80 -1.08
C ILE A 178 -6.39 -21.27 0.39
N ASP A 179 -7.42 -20.92 1.16
CA ASP A 179 -7.67 -21.48 2.50
C ASP A 179 -8.38 -22.85 2.45
N HIS A 180 -8.53 -23.42 1.25
CA HIS A 180 -9.21 -24.67 0.93
C HIS A 180 -10.70 -24.69 1.32
N ARG A 181 -11.33 -23.52 1.40
CA ARG A 181 -12.78 -23.38 1.59
C ARG A 181 -13.46 -22.92 0.31
N ASN A 182 -14.70 -23.37 0.14
CA ASN A 182 -15.58 -22.94 -0.94
C ASN A 182 -16.45 -21.78 -0.48
N TYR A 183 -16.47 -20.71 -1.28
CA TYR A 183 -17.26 -19.51 -1.03
C TYR A 183 -18.32 -19.35 -2.12
N MET A 184 -19.55 -19.07 -1.69
CA MET A 184 -20.66 -18.70 -2.58
C MET A 184 -20.63 -17.19 -2.79
N LEU A 185 -20.65 -16.77 -4.05
CA LEU A 185 -20.55 -15.40 -4.49
C LEU A 185 -21.90 -14.90 -5.00
N ASP A 186 -22.05 -13.58 -5.01
CA ASP A 186 -23.23 -12.91 -5.53
C ASP A 186 -22.85 -11.61 -6.27
N PRO A 187 -23.77 -11.03 -7.07
CA PRO A 187 -23.46 -9.91 -7.94
C PRO A 187 -23.00 -8.60 -7.26
N SER A 188 -23.06 -8.51 -5.93
CA SER A 188 -22.46 -7.39 -5.20
C SER A 188 -20.94 -7.51 -5.00
N MET A 189 -20.37 -8.68 -5.27
CA MET A 189 -18.95 -8.98 -5.10
C MET A 189 -18.20 -8.81 -6.41
N CYS A 190 -17.03 -8.15 -6.36
CA CYS A 190 -16.09 -8.11 -7.47
C CYS A 190 -15.24 -9.39 -7.46
N VAL A 191 -15.06 -9.99 -8.64
CA VAL A 191 -14.17 -11.13 -8.85
C VAL A 191 -13.12 -10.79 -9.90
N ILE A 192 -11.98 -11.45 -9.76
CA ILE A 192 -11.02 -11.60 -10.85
C ILE A 192 -11.33 -12.95 -11.47
N ALA A 193 -11.61 -12.97 -12.77
CA ALA A 193 -11.97 -14.17 -13.50
C ALA A 193 -11.04 -14.39 -14.70
N ASP A 194 -10.86 -15.64 -15.10
CA ASP A 194 -10.30 -15.96 -16.42
C ASP A 194 -11.42 -16.01 -17.47
N ALA A 195 -11.19 -16.59 -18.66
CA ALA A 195 -12.21 -16.70 -19.70
C ALA A 195 -13.46 -17.52 -19.30
N THR A 196 -13.41 -18.28 -18.21
CA THR A 196 -14.38 -19.33 -17.89
C THR A 196 -14.90 -19.29 -16.45
N ARG A 197 -14.11 -18.83 -15.48
CA ARG A 197 -14.39 -19.00 -14.04
C ARG A 197 -13.75 -17.90 -13.19
N PRO A 198 -14.20 -17.68 -11.95
CA PRO A 198 -13.51 -16.80 -11.03
C PRO A 198 -12.21 -17.46 -10.54
N VAL A 199 -11.14 -16.68 -10.47
CA VAL A 199 -9.79 -17.10 -10.06
C VAL A 199 -9.32 -16.38 -8.80
N ALA A 200 -10.00 -15.30 -8.39
CA ALA A 200 -9.83 -14.69 -7.07
C ALA A 200 -11.08 -13.90 -6.63
N ILE A 201 -11.25 -13.77 -5.32
CA ILE A 201 -12.16 -12.80 -4.70
C ILE A 201 -11.40 -11.47 -4.61
N ALA A 202 -11.81 -10.50 -5.42
CA ALA A 202 -11.04 -9.29 -5.67
C ALA A 202 -10.69 -8.53 -4.37
N GLY A 203 -9.40 -8.32 -4.13
CA GLY A 203 -8.89 -7.63 -2.95
C GLY A 203 -9.05 -8.37 -1.62
N VAL A 204 -9.52 -9.62 -1.63
CA VAL A 204 -9.75 -10.40 -0.40
C VAL A 204 -8.88 -11.65 -0.36
N MET A 205 -9.00 -12.55 -1.35
CA MET A 205 -8.35 -13.87 -1.33
C MET A 205 -8.19 -14.45 -2.74
N GLY A 206 -7.05 -15.09 -3.00
CA GLY A 206 -6.81 -15.84 -4.23
C GLY A 206 -7.59 -17.15 -4.30
N GLY A 207 -7.84 -17.62 -5.52
CA GLY A 207 -8.39 -18.94 -5.80
C GLY A 207 -7.30 -20.03 -5.79
N ALA A 208 -7.65 -21.22 -5.31
CA ALA A 208 -6.72 -22.36 -5.23
C ALA A 208 -6.32 -22.90 -6.62
N GLU A 209 -7.21 -22.84 -7.61
CA GLU A 209 -6.94 -23.43 -8.93
C GLU A 209 -5.85 -22.71 -9.73
N THR A 210 -5.58 -21.44 -9.42
CA THR A 210 -4.58 -20.60 -10.09
C THR A 210 -3.40 -20.25 -9.19
N GLU A 211 -3.30 -20.91 -8.03
CA GLU A 211 -2.22 -20.69 -7.08
C GLU A 211 -0.86 -21.07 -7.68
N VAL A 212 0.17 -20.35 -7.25
CA VAL A 212 1.56 -20.62 -7.61
C VAL A 212 2.05 -21.86 -6.87
N THR A 213 2.57 -22.82 -7.61
CA THR A 213 3.13 -24.07 -7.09
C THR A 213 4.60 -24.21 -7.52
N GLU A 214 5.32 -25.20 -7.01
CA GLU A 214 6.71 -25.46 -7.42
C GLU A 214 6.87 -25.73 -8.92
N SER A 215 5.81 -26.16 -9.60
CA SER A 215 5.78 -26.41 -11.04
C SER A 215 5.53 -25.16 -11.89
N THR A 216 5.10 -24.04 -11.29
CA THR A 216 4.78 -22.80 -12.00
C THR A 216 6.03 -22.22 -12.65
N LYS A 217 5.91 -21.80 -13.92
CA LYS A 217 7.01 -21.22 -14.70
C LYS A 217 6.69 -19.84 -15.24
N ASN A 218 5.42 -19.54 -15.46
CA ASN A 218 4.97 -18.26 -15.99
C ASN A 218 4.00 -17.64 -14.98
N LEU A 219 4.18 -16.37 -14.68
CA LEU A 219 3.38 -15.65 -13.69
C LEU A 219 2.68 -14.46 -14.32
N LEU A 220 1.42 -14.26 -13.95
CA LEU A 220 0.75 -12.98 -14.15
C LEU A 220 0.67 -12.26 -12.81
N ILE A 221 1.36 -11.13 -12.71
CA ILE A 221 1.40 -10.29 -11.51
C ILE A 221 0.28 -9.27 -11.59
N GLU A 222 -0.63 -9.33 -10.62
CA GLU A 222 -1.67 -8.34 -10.36
C GLU A 222 -1.18 -7.29 -9.36
N ALA A 223 -1.36 -6.02 -9.74
CA ALA A 223 -1.44 -4.91 -8.78
C ALA A 223 -2.65 -4.05 -9.15
N ALA A 224 -3.57 -3.87 -8.21
CA ALA A 224 -4.85 -3.25 -8.47
C ALA A 224 -5.25 -2.28 -7.35
N VAL A 225 -6.24 -1.43 -7.64
CA VAL A 225 -6.96 -0.66 -6.65
C VAL A 225 -8.40 -1.14 -6.63
N PHE A 226 -8.83 -1.64 -5.48
CA PHE A 226 -10.22 -1.97 -5.21
C PHE A 226 -10.83 -0.93 -4.27
N THR A 227 -12.11 -0.60 -4.47
CA THR A 227 -12.77 0.38 -3.62
C THR A 227 -12.99 -0.17 -2.21
N PRO A 228 -12.74 0.62 -1.15
CA PRO A 228 -12.87 0.16 0.24
C PRO A 228 -14.23 -0.47 0.55
N LEU A 229 -15.30 0.11 0.00
CA LEU A 229 -16.67 -0.34 0.23
C LEU A 229 -16.93 -1.73 -0.37
N SER A 230 -16.42 -1.99 -1.59
CA SER A 230 -16.54 -3.28 -2.27
C SER A 230 -15.84 -4.39 -1.48
N VAL A 231 -14.58 -4.14 -1.11
CA VAL A 231 -13.75 -5.09 -0.35
C VAL A 231 -14.35 -5.37 1.01
N ARG A 232 -14.70 -4.31 1.78
CA ARG A 232 -15.28 -4.45 3.12
C ARG A 232 -16.58 -5.25 3.13
N ARG A 233 -17.48 -4.97 2.16
CA ARG A 233 -18.75 -5.70 2.04
C ARG A 233 -18.51 -7.17 1.75
N THR A 234 -17.61 -7.48 0.82
CA THR A 234 -17.26 -8.84 0.42
C THR A 234 -16.60 -9.61 1.57
N ALA A 235 -15.53 -9.06 2.17
CA ALA A 235 -14.82 -9.65 3.30
C ALA A 235 -15.75 -9.96 4.48
N ARG A 236 -16.62 -9.02 4.87
CA ARG A 236 -17.59 -9.23 5.95
C ARG A 236 -18.65 -10.28 5.61
N LYS A 237 -19.20 -10.25 4.40
CA LYS A 237 -20.26 -11.17 3.97
C LYS A 237 -19.75 -12.61 3.91
N LEU A 238 -18.52 -12.80 3.47
CA LEU A 238 -17.85 -14.11 3.42
C LEU A 238 -17.18 -14.50 4.74
N LYS A 239 -17.12 -13.59 5.73
CA LYS A 239 -16.35 -13.73 6.97
C LYS A 239 -14.88 -14.08 6.70
N LEU A 240 -14.33 -13.48 5.65
CA LEU A 240 -13.01 -13.74 5.11
C LEU A 240 -12.17 -12.46 5.22
N PHE A 241 -11.25 -12.46 6.18
CA PHE A 241 -10.35 -11.34 6.44
C PHE A 241 -8.92 -11.73 6.11
N SER A 242 -8.21 -10.82 5.46
CA SER A 242 -6.80 -10.99 5.09
C SER A 242 -6.03 -9.67 5.26
N PRO A 243 -4.69 -9.72 5.40
CA PRO A 243 -3.84 -8.53 5.39
C PRO A 243 -4.04 -7.65 4.15
N SER A 244 -4.41 -8.26 3.01
CA SER A 244 -4.74 -7.56 1.76
C SER A 244 -6.03 -6.78 1.88
N SER A 245 -7.11 -7.44 2.33
CA SER A 245 -8.42 -6.79 2.51
C SER A 245 -8.34 -5.60 3.47
N PHE A 246 -7.57 -5.74 4.56
CA PHE A 246 -7.38 -4.68 5.55
C PHE A 246 -6.77 -3.39 4.97
N ARG A 247 -5.84 -3.54 4.01
CA ARG A 247 -5.21 -2.42 3.30
C ARG A 247 -6.14 -1.78 2.29
N PHE A 248 -6.82 -2.58 1.46
CA PHE A 248 -7.80 -2.03 0.52
C PHE A 248 -8.96 -1.32 1.21
N GLU A 249 -9.41 -1.80 2.39
CA GLU A 249 -10.40 -1.11 3.21
C GLU A 249 -9.97 0.29 3.69
N ARG A 250 -8.67 0.58 3.74
CA ARG A 250 -8.09 1.87 4.15
C ARG A 250 -7.51 2.69 3.00
N ARG A 251 -7.82 2.29 1.76
CA ARG A 251 -7.32 2.87 0.49
C ARG A 251 -5.82 2.65 0.32
N VAL A 252 -5.46 2.16 -0.85
CA VAL A 252 -4.06 2.04 -1.28
C VAL A 252 -3.68 3.26 -2.12
N ASP A 253 -2.39 3.56 -2.19
CA ASP A 253 -1.88 4.65 -3.02
C ASP A 253 -1.99 4.30 -4.52
N TRP A 254 -2.83 5.05 -5.23
CA TRP A 254 -3.05 4.87 -6.66
C TRP A 254 -1.78 5.05 -7.50
N ALA A 255 -0.92 5.98 -7.14
CA ALA A 255 0.29 6.27 -7.91
C ALA A 255 1.36 5.19 -7.69
N MET A 256 1.31 4.49 -6.55
CA MET A 256 2.30 3.48 -6.17
C MET A 256 2.08 2.11 -6.84
N VAL A 257 0.90 1.87 -7.45
CA VAL A 257 0.55 0.59 -8.09
C VAL A 257 1.61 0.14 -9.10
N ASP A 258 2.05 1.04 -9.98
CA ASP A 258 3.06 0.72 -10.99
C ASP A 258 4.42 0.41 -10.33
N TRP A 259 4.86 1.24 -9.39
CA TRP A 259 6.11 1.01 -8.65
C TRP A 259 6.09 -0.35 -7.93
N ALA A 260 5.00 -0.68 -7.22
CA ALA A 260 4.84 -1.94 -6.51
C ALA A 260 4.84 -3.14 -7.47
N SER A 261 4.17 -3.02 -8.61
CA SER A 261 4.15 -4.08 -9.64
C SER A 261 5.54 -4.36 -10.21
N ARG A 262 6.37 -3.32 -10.40
CA ARG A 262 7.77 -3.49 -10.84
C ARG A 262 8.63 -4.04 -9.71
N ARG A 263 8.45 -3.53 -8.49
CA ARG A 263 9.22 -3.95 -7.31
C ARG A 263 9.06 -5.44 -7.03
N VAL A 264 7.84 -5.97 -7.11
CA VAL A 264 7.62 -7.40 -6.91
C VAL A 264 8.24 -8.22 -8.04
N CYS A 265 8.14 -7.74 -9.29
CA CYS A 265 8.76 -8.41 -10.44
C CYS A 265 10.28 -8.47 -10.30
N GLU A 266 10.92 -7.37 -9.88
CA GLU A 266 12.36 -7.29 -9.61
C GLU A 266 12.78 -8.35 -8.57
N ILE A 267 12.07 -8.43 -7.44
CA ILE A 267 12.34 -9.41 -6.38
C ILE A 267 12.14 -10.84 -6.90
N ILE A 268 11.05 -11.11 -7.62
CA ILE A 268 10.77 -12.44 -8.17
C ILE A 268 11.89 -12.85 -9.14
N THR A 269 12.27 -11.97 -10.07
CA THR A 269 13.36 -12.30 -11.01
C THR A 269 14.72 -12.41 -10.35
N GLY A 270 14.99 -11.60 -9.31
CA GLY A 270 16.24 -11.66 -8.56
C GLY A 270 16.39 -12.93 -7.71
N THR A 271 15.27 -13.58 -7.34
CA THR A 271 15.27 -14.78 -6.49
C THR A 271 14.98 -16.07 -7.25
N GLY A 272 14.16 -16.02 -8.29
CA GLY A 272 13.73 -17.17 -9.09
C GLY A 272 14.24 -17.17 -10.53
N GLY A 273 14.96 -16.13 -10.97
CA GLY A 273 15.31 -15.95 -12.38
C GLY A 273 14.08 -15.65 -13.24
N GLY A 274 14.17 -15.98 -14.53
CA GLY A 274 13.13 -15.65 -15.50
C GLY A 274 13.23 -14.22 -16.01
N GLU A 275 12.29 -13.86 -16.87
CA GLU A 275 12.28 -12.59 -17.59
C GLU A 275 10.92 -11.91 -17.49
N VAL A 276 10.93 -10.61 -17.18
CA VAL A 276 9.73 -9.77 -17.20
C VAL A 276 9.47 -9.38 -18.64
N VAL A 277 8.29 -9.70 -19.14
CA VAL A 277 7.88 -9.32 -20.49
C VAL A 277 7.72 -7.79 -20.54
N GLY A 278 8.13 -7.18 -21.65
CA GLY A 278 7.94 -5.75 -21.90
C GLY A 278 6.49 -5.29 -21.75
N GLY A 279 6.32 -4.03 -21.38
CA GLY A 279 5.00 -3.42 -21.17
C GLY A 279 4.32 -3.82 -19.87
N ALA A 280 3.12 -3.31 -19.68
CA ALA A 280 2.16 -3.70 -18.66
C ALA A 280 0.77 -3.38 -19.21
N ILE A 281 -0.20 -4.23 -18.90
CA ILE A 281 -1.59 -3.90 -19.17
C ILE A 281 -2.08 -3.06 -18.01
N ASP A 282 -2.58 -1.85 -18.27
CA ASP A 282 -3.13 -0.95 -17.26
C ASP A 282 -4.50 -0.45 -17.72
N THR A 283 -5.52 -0.77 -16.95
CA THR A 283 -6.91 -0.42 -17.28
C THR A 283 -7.24 1.05 -16.97
N ALA A 284 -6.38 1.75 -16.23
CA ALA A 284 -6.54 3.17 -15.91
C ALA A 284 -5.18 3.83 -15.64
N ALA A 285 -4.38 3.99 -16.71
CA ALA A 285 -3.03 4.55 -16.63
C ALA A 285 -2.99 6.04 -16.26
N GLU A 286 -4.08 6.78 -16.49
CA GLU A 286 -4.15 8.19 -16.14
C GLU A 286 -4.31 8.38 -14.62
N ILE A 287 -3.35 9.09 -14.03
CA ILE A 287 -3.38 9.46 -12.61
C ILE A 287 -4.06 10.83 -12.48
N ALA A 288 -5.29 10.85 -11.97
CA ALA A 288 -5.96 12.10 -11.63
C ALA A 288 -5.18 12.81 -10.52
N LYS A 289 -4.85 14.09 -10.74
CA LYS A 289 -4.20 14.90 -9.70
C LYS A 289 -5.21 15.30 -8.62
N PRO A 290 -4.87 15.19 -7.32
CA PRO A 290 -5.74 15.66 -6.25
C PRO A 290 -6.10 17.13 -6.41
N HIS A 291 -7.32 17.49 -5.99
CA HIS A 291 -7.72 18.88 -5.93
C HIS A 291 -6.86 19.63 -4.90
N PRO A 292 -6.37 20.84 -5.21
CA PRO A 292 -5.62 21.62 -4.25
C PRO A 292 -6.47 22.00 -3.04
N VAL A 293 -5.88 21.94 -1.86
CA VAL A 293 -6.44 22.40 -0.60
C VAL A 293 -5.79 23.72 -0.24
N VAL A 294 -6.60 24.74 0.06
CA VAL A 294 -6.10 26.07 0.46
C VAL A 294 -5.96 26.11 1.97
N LEU A 295 -4.77 26.48 2.45
CA LEU A 295 -4.47 26.75 3.85
C LEU A 295 -4.28 28.25 4.05
N ARG A 296 -5.10 28.85 4.91
CA ARG A 296 -4.95 30.25 5.34
C ARG A 296 -4.16 30.28 6.65
N PHE A 297 -3.09 31.07 6.70
CA PHE A 297 -2.20 31.11 7.88
C PHE A 297 -2.95 31.58 9.15
N SER A 298 -3.96 32.44 8.99
CA SER A 298 -4.80 32.89 10.10
C SER A 298 -5.63 31.78 10.77
N GLN A 299 -5.91 30.67 10.06
CA GLN A 299 -6.69 29.56 10.60
C GLN A 299 -5.88 28.69 11.57
N LEU A 300 -4.56 28.59 11.39
CA LEU A 300 -3.68 27.89 12.33
C LEU A 300 -3.82 28.49 13.73
N LYS A 301 -3.63 29.81 13.86
CA LYS A 301 -3.80 30.51 15.13
C LYS A 301 -5.21 30.38 15.69
N ARG A 302 -6.23 30.55 14.84
CA ARG A 302 -7.63 30.50 15.26
C ARG A 302 -8.02 29.11 15.81
N ILE A 303 -7.50 28.04 15.23
CA ILE A 303 -7.86 26.65 15.59
C ILE A 303 -6.95 26.10 16.69
N LEU A 304 -5.64 26.31 16.58
CA LEU A 304 -4.65 25.76 17.50
C LEU A 304 -4.39 26.65 18.72
N GLY A 305 -4.76 27.93 18.67
CA GLY A 305 -4.49 28.88 19.75
C GLY A 305 -3.01 29.31 19.86
N ILE A 306 -2.16 28.93 18.90
CA ILE A 306 -0.74 29.28 18.86
C ILE A 306 -0.33 29.88 17.52
N ASP A 307 0.68 30.74 17.53
CA ASP A 307 1.34 31.21 16.31
C ASP A 307 2.46 30.22 15.93
N ILE A 308 2.40 29.69 14.71
CA ILE A 308 3.47 28.88 14.12
C ILE A 308 4.05 29.69 12.96
N ASP A 309 5.38 29.80 12.91
CA ASP A 309 6.07 30.52 11.86
C ASP A 309 5.71 29.98 10.47
N ARG A 310 5.53 30.87 9.50
CA ARG A 310 5.12 30.51 8.14
C ARG A 310 6.10 29.54 7.49
N ASP A 311 7.40 29.78 7.63
CA ASP A 311 8.41 28.94 6.98
C ASP A 311 8.41 27.55 7.62
N GLU A 312 8.14 27.45 8.91
CA GLU A 312 7.96 26.17 9.61
C GLU A 312 6.73 25.41 9.11
N VAL A 313 5.59 26.09 8.93
CA VAL A 313 4.37 25.49 8.35
C VAL A 313 4.65 24.92 6.96
N LEU A 314 5.29 25.71 6.09
CA LEU A 314 5.61 25.28 4.73
C LEU A 314 6.63 24.14 4.71
N ARG A 315 7.64 24.18 5.59
CA ARG A 315 8.62 23.09 5.75
C ARG A 315 7.94 21.78 6.14
N ILE A 316 7.05 21.80 7.13
CA ILE A 316 6.32 20.61 7.59
C ILE A 316 5.47 20.03 6.45
N LEU A 317 4.66 20.85 5.79
CA LEU A 317 3.76 20.39 4.74
C LEU A 317 4.52 19.86 3.53
N ALA A 318 5.63 20.51 3.16
CA ALA A 318 6.53 20.01 2.13
C ALA A 318 7.17 18.68 2.51
N ALA A 319 7.62 18.51 3.76
CA ALA A 319 8.19 17.25 4.24
C ALA A 319 7.17 16.10 4.23
N LEU A 320 5.89 16.39 4.49
CA LEU A 320 4.78 15.43 4.35
C LEU A 320 4.44 15.08 2.89
N GLY A 321 5.09 15.73 1.92
CA GLY A 321 4.91 15.49 0.49
C GLY A 321 3.84 16.38 -0.16
N CYS A 322 3.36 17.42 0.52
CA CYS A 322 2.46 18.40 -0.11
C CYS A 322 3.26 19.32 -1.05
N GLU A 323 2.79 19.46 -2.28
CA GLU A 323 3.37 20.38 -3.27
C GLU A 323 2.70 21.75 -3.17
N ALA A 324 3.47 22.79 -2.89
CA ALA A 324 2.99 24.16 -2.89
C ALA A 324 2.67 24.62 -4.32
N GLY A 325 1.48 25.17 -4.50
CA GLY A 325 1.04 25.88 -5.70
C GLY A 325 1.09 27.39 -5.48
N ASP A 326 -0.02 28.08 -5.77
CA ASP A 326 -0.12 29.53 -5.57
C ASP A 326 0.06 29.89 -4.10
N GLU A 327 1.07 30.73 -3.85
CA GLU A 327 1.41 31.25 -2.54
C GLU A 327 1.15 32.76 -2.49
N LEU A 328 0.39 33.19 -1.50
CA LEU A 328 0.04 34.59 -1.24
C LEU A 328 0.48 34.97 0.18
N ALA A 329 0.38 36.24 0.52
CA ALA A 329 0.80 36.73 1.85
C ALA A 329 0.01 36.07 3.00
N ASP A 330 -1.26 35.72 2.79
CA ASP A 330 -2.20 35.25 3.80
C ASP A 330 -2.58 33.76 3.68
N ARG A 331 -2.19 33.09 2.59
CA ARG A 331 -2.57 31.71 2.28
C ARG A 331 -1.62 31.01 1.31
N VAL A 332 -1.67 29.68 1.30
CA VAL A 332 -1.00 28.81 0.35
C VAL A 332 -1.97 27.76 -0.19
N SER A 333 -1.91 27.47 -1.48
CA SER A 333 -2.60 26.35 -2.10
C SER A 333 -1.67 25.14 -2.13
N LEU A 334 -2.11 23.97 -1.67
CA LEU A 334 -1.30 22.76 -1.57
C LEU A 334 -1.96 21.60 -2.30
N ARG A 335 -1.18 20.88 -3.12
CA ARG A 335 -1.60 19.57 -3.65
C ARG A 335 -1.09 18.50 -2.72
N THR A 336 -1.99 17.64 -2.26
CA THR A 336 -1.66 16.57 -1.32
C THR A 336 -1.07 15.38 -2.06
N PRO A 337 -0.18 14.61 -1.43
CA PRO A 337 0.39 13.43 -2.07
C PRO A 337 -0.64 12.31 -2.18
N SER A 338 -0.48 11.44 -3.18
CA SER A 338 -1.46 10.40 -3.54
C SER A 338 -1.69 9.34 -2.46
N TRP A 339 -0.75 9.14 -1.53
CA TRP A 339 -0.91 8.25 -0.38
C TRP A 339 -1.74 8.85 0.75
N ARG A 340 -1.93 10.18 0.79
CA ARG A 340 -2.69 10.90 1.84
C ARG A 340 -4.12 11.20 1.39
N HIS A 341 -4.93 10.15 1.31
CA HIS A 341 -6.36 10.23 0.94
C HIS A 341 -7.22 10.99 1.96
N ASP A 342 -6.70 11.21 3.16
CA ASP A 342 -7.35 11.90 4.26
C ASP A 342 -7.22 13.43 4.19
N LEU A 343 -6.22 13.95 3.49
CA LEU A 343 -5.97 15.39 3.37
C LEU A 343 -6.86 16.00 2.28
N THR A 344 -8.08 16.39 2.65
CA THR A 344 -9.10 16.88 1.71
C THR A 344 -9.61 18.29 2.02
N ARG A 345 -9.32 18.79 3.23
CA ARG A 345 -9.81 20.06 3.76
C ARG A 345 -8.68 20.80 4.46
N GLU A 346 -8.87 22.11 4.61
CA GLU A 346 -7.91 22.98 5.31
C GLU A 346 -7.60 22.51 6.73
N VAL A 347 -8.60 22.04 7.48
CA VAL A 347 -8.41 21.56 8.85
C VAL A 347 -7.55 20.30 8.91
N ASP A 348 -7.57 19.46 7.88
CA ASP A 348 -6.76 18.25 7.81
C ASP A 348 -5.25 18.64 7.70
N LEU A 349 -4.94 19.72 6.96
CA LEU A 349 -3.59 20.27 6.90
C LEU A 349 -3.16 20.93 8.21
N ILE A 350 -4.09 21.57 8.92
CA ILE A 350 -3.83 22.19 10.22
C ILE A 350 -3.49 21.12 11.27
N GLU A 351 -4.19 19.99 11.27
CA GLU A 351 -3.89 18.83 12.12
C GLU A 351 -2.47 18.31 11.85
N GLU A 352 -2.09 18.16 10.58
CA GLU A 352 -0.74 17.71 10.22
C GLU A 352 0.35 18.65 10.71
N VAL A 353 0.15 19.96 10.58
CA VAL A 353 1.08 20.96 11.12
C VAL A 353 1.18 20.81 12.64
N ALA A 354 0.05 20.72 13.34
CA ALA A 354 0.04 20.60 14.80
C ALA A 354 0.76 19.32 15.27
N ARG A 355 0.53 18.19 14.59
CA ARG A 355 1.06 16.87 14.95
C ARG A 355 2.57 16.79 14.78
N VAL A 356 3.10 17.34 13.69
CA VAL A 356 4.55 17.38 13.43
C VAL A 356 5.23 18.45 14.29
N HIS A 357 4.59 19.62 14.47
CA HIS A 357 5.09 20.67 15.35
C HIS A 357 5.17 20.22 16.81
N GLY A 358 4.18 19.43 17.24
CA GLY A 358 4.06 18.85 18.58
C GLY A 358 2.85 19.39 19.34
N TYR A 359 1.92 18.50 19.71
CA TYR A 359 0.73 18.86 20.50
C TYR A 359 1.08 19.39 21.88
N GLU A 360 2.22 18.99 22.44
CA GLU A 360 2.76 19.46 23.71
C GLU A 360 3.05 20.98 23.74
N LYS A 361 3.10 21.62 22.58
CA LYS A 361 3.31 23.07 22.44
C LYS A 361 2.00 23.86 22.41
N ILE A 362 0.86 23.17 22.37
CA ILE A 362 -0.47 23.77 22.39
C ILE A 362 -0.90 23.92 23.87
N PRO A 363 -1.23 25.14 24.34
CA PRO A 363 -1.66 25.35 25.72
C PRO A 363 -2.98 24.64 26.04
N GLU A 364 -3.06 23.95 27.18
CA GLU A 364 -4.28 23.27 27.64
C GLU A 364 -5.40 24.26 28.02
N ASP A 365 -5.06 25.46 28.48
CA ASP A 365 -5.98 26.46 29.06
C ASP A 365 -6.06 27.77 28.26
N HIS A 366 -6.11 27.71 26.92
CA HIS A 366 -6.30 28.93 26.12
C HIS A 366 -7.79 29.33 26.06
N PRO A 367 -8.20 30.53 26.53
CA PRO A 367 -9.57 31.00 26.35
C PRO A 367 -9.88 31.17 24.87
N ILE A 368 -10.91 30.48 24.38
CA ILE A 368 -11.43 30.66 23.02
C ILE A 368 -12.20 31.98 23.02
N THR A 369 -11.71 32.97 22.28
CA THR A 369 -12.45 34.22 22.08
C THR A 369 -13.58 33.92 21.10
N VAL A 370 -14.80 33.74 21.62
CA VAL A 370 -16.02 33.48 20.83
C VAL A 370 -16.49 34.77 20.15
#